data_AF-A0A165KV68-F1
#
_entry.id   AF-A0A165KV68-F1
#
_cell.length_a   1.000
_cell.length_b   1.000
_cell.length_c   1.000
_cell.angle_alpha   90.00
_cell.angle_beta   90.00
_cell.angle_gamma   90.00
#
_symmetry.space_group_name_H-M   'P 1'
#
loop_
_entity.id
_entity.type
_entity.pdbx_description
1 polymer ?
#
loop_
_entity_poly.entity_id
_entity_poly.type
_entity_poly.pdbx_seq_one_letter_code
_entity_poly.pdbx_strand_id
1 'polypeptide(L)'
;MPVSFLLGLGPKVAQFDWVRPILQAHRLVYIGLRDVDVGEKRILKENGIKAFSMHEVDKWGIGRIVETALDHVNPKRDLPIHLSFDVDALDPTVAPSTGTPASGM
;
A
#
# COMPACT_ATOMS: atom_id res chain seq x y z
N MET A 1 8.95 -7.18 -3.27
CA MET A 1 7.77 -6.75 -4.05
C MET A 1 6.67 -7.83 -4.11
N PRO A 2 6.04 -8.22 -3.00
CA PRO A 2 4.97 -9.24 -3.00
C PRO A 2 3.74 -8.81 -3.81
N VAL A 3 3.38 -7.53 -3.78
CA VAL A 3 2.20 -7.00 -4.49
C VAL A 3 2.36 -7.03 -6.00
N SER A 4 3.59 -6.96 -6.53
CA SER A 4 3.85 -7.07 -7.97
C SER A 4 3.39 -8.41 -8.56
N PHE A 5 3.50 -9.51 -7.82
CA PHE A 5 3.02 -10.82 -8.24
C PHE A 5 1.48 -10.90 -8.22
N LEU A 6 0.84 -10.30 -7.22
CA LEU A 6 -0.62 -10.26 -7.10
C LEU A 6 -1.29 -9.39 -8.18
N LEU A 7 -0.59 -8.36 -8.66
CA LEU A 7 -1.01 -7.50 -9.77
C LEU A 7 -0.63 -8.07 -11.15
N GLY A 8 0.16 -9.16 -11.20
CA GLY A 8 0.66 -9.73 -12.46
C GLY A 8 1.74 -8.89 -13.16
N LEU A 9 2.37 -7.95 -12.44
CA LEU A 9 3.42 -7.06 -12.94
C LEU A 9 4.84 -7.59 -12.66
N GLY A 10 4.95 -8.61 -11.81
CA GLY A 10 6.22 -9.25 -11.46
C GLY A 10 6.79 -10.13 -12.57
N PRO A 11 8.10 -10.42 -12.54
CA PRO A 11 8.71 -11.37 -13.47
C PRO A 11 8.12 -12.78 -13.29
N LYS A 12 8.09 -13.56 -14.36
CA LYS A 12 7.74 -14.99 -14.27
C LYS A 12 8.88 -15.75 -13.60
N VAL A 13 8.59 -16.37 -12.47
CA VAL A 13 9.53 -17.14 -11.67
C VAL A 13 8.89 -18.50 -11.45
N ALA A 14 9.54 -19.57 -11.90
CA ALA A 14 8.97 -20.92 -11.89
C ALA A 14 8.50 -21.37 -10.48
N GLN A 15 9.22 -20.94 -9.44
CA GLN A 15 8.89 -21.21 -8.03
C GLN A 15 7.57 -20.53 -7.58
N PHE A 16 7.08 -19.53 -8.32
CA PHE A 16 5.86 -18.78 -8.04
C PHE A 16 4.76 -19.00 -9.07
N ASP A 17 4.85 -20.00 -9.95
CA ASP A 17 3.83 -20.29 -10.98
C ASP A 17 2.45 -20.62 -10.40
N TRP A 18 2.38 -20.99 -9.12
CA TRP A 18 1.13 -21.23 -8.39
C TRP A 18 0.41 -19.93 -8.00
N VAL A 19 1.10 -18.78 -8.00
CA VAL A 19 0.53 -17.48 -7.63
C VAL A 19 -0.33 -16.97 -8.79
N ARG A 20 -1.62 -16.76 -8.51
CA ARG A 20 -2.55 -16.19 -9.48
C ARG A 20 -2.67 -14.68 -9.27
N PRO A 21 -2.62 -13.86 -10.34
CA PRO A 21 -2.82 -12.43 -10.23
C PRO A 21 -4.31 -12.15 -10.03
N ILE A 22 -4.74 -12.06 -8.77
CA ILE A 22 -6.15 -11.86 -8.38
C ILE A 22 -6.47 -10.42 -8.01
N LEU A 23 -5.44 -9.57 -7.83
CA LEU A 23 -5.62 -8.20 -7.38
C LEU A 23 -5.68 -7.25 -8.58
N GLN A 24 -6.70 -6.41 -8.62
CA GLN A 24 -6.81 -5.34 -9.60
C GLN A 24 -6.23 -4.05 -9.05
N ALA A 25 -5.48 -3.31 -9.85
CA ALA A 25 -4.78 -2.09 -9.42
C ALA A 25 -5.73 -1.03 -8.81
N HIS A 26 -6.93 -0.87 -9.36
CA HIS A 26 -7.94 0.07 -8.84
C HIS A 26 -8.58 -0.35 -7.51
N ARG A 27 -8.32 -1.58 -7.04
CA ARG A 27 -8.78 -2.11 -5.74
C ARG A 27 -7.67 -2.13 -4.69
N LEU A 28 -6.57 -1.43 -4.96
CA LEU A 28 -5.42 -1.31 -4.08
C LEU A 28 -5.18 0.15 -3.72
N VAL A 29 -5.02 0.42 -2.44
CA VAL A 29 -4.56 1.71 -1.92
C VAL A 29 -3.39 1.47 -0.98
N TYR A 30 -2.35 2.27 -1.11
CA TYR A 30 -1.29 2.39 -0.09
C TYR A 30 -1.53 3.59 0.80
N ILE A 31 -1.29 3.44 2.11
CA ILE A 31 -1.37 4.53 3.09
C ILE A 31 -0.08 4.54 3.90
N GLY A 32 0.47 5.73 4.13
CA GLY A 32 1.66 5.91 4.96
C GLY A 32 2.98 5.66 4.24
N LEU A 33 3.02 5.82 2.91
CA LEU A 33 4.27 5.70 2.17
C LEU A 33 5.26 6.80 2.58
N ARG A 34 6.45 6.41 3.05
CA ARG A 34 7.54 7.32 3.45
C ARG A 34 8.61 7.42 2.38
N ASP A 35 9.16 6.28 1.97
CA ASP A 35 10.34 6.21 1.11
C ASP A 35 10.06 5.34 -0.12
N VAL A 36 9.38 5.94 -1.09
CA VAL A 36 9.02 5.26 -2.35
C VAL A 36 10.03 5.62 -3.41
N ASP A 37 10.74 4.62 -3.92
CA ASP A 37 11.71 4.78 -4.99
C ASP A 37 11.04 5.32 -6.27
N VAL A 38 11.83 5.99 -7.13
CA VAL A 38 11.34 6.54 -8.40
C VAL A 38 10.68 5.47 -9.27
N GLY A 39 11.22 4.25 -9.27
CA GLY A 39 10.65 3.11 -9.98
C GLY A 39 9.26 2.73 -9.46
N GLU A 40 9.07 2.66 -8.14
CA GLU A 40 7.78 2.35 -7.54
C GLU A 40 6.76 3.46 -7.75
N LYS A 41 7.16 4.73 -7.61
CA LYS A 41 6.29 5.88 -7.95
C LYS A 41 5.80 5.81 -9.40
N ARG A 42 6.68 5.40 -10.32
CA ARG A 42 6.31 5.21 -11.73
C ARG A 42 5.27 4.09 -11.88
N ILE A 43 5.50 2.93 -11.26
CA ILE A 43 4.57 1.80 -11.29
C ILE A 43 3.20 2.18 -10.73
N LEU A 44 3.17 2.87 -9.58
CA LEU A 44 1.91 3.34 -8.98
C LEU A 44 1.15 4.25 -9.95
N LYS A 45 1.85 5.20 -10.58
CA LYS A 45 1.26 6.14 -11.53
C LYS A 45 0.78 5.46 -12.81
N GLU A 46 1.59 4.60 -13.41
CA GLU A 46 1.30 3.89 -14.66
C GLU A 46 0.10 2.93 -14.51
N ASN A 47 -0.05 2.33 -13.33
CA ASN A 47 -1.14 1.38 -13.04
C ASN A 47 -2.35 2.02 -12.36
N GLY A 48 -2.33 3.35 -12.15
CA GLY A 48 -3.41 4.06 -11.49
C GLY A 48 -3.67 3.62 -10.05
N ILE A 49 -2.63 3.11 -9.37
CA ILE A 49 -2.72 2.67 -7.97
C ILE A 49 -2.70 3.92 -7.09
N LYS A 50 -3.76 4.09 -6.30
CA LYS A 50 -3.87 5.21 -5.37
C LYS A 50 -2.91 4.99 -4.20
N ALA A 51 -2.19 6.03 -3.82
CA ALA A 51 -1.28 5.99 -2.69
C ALA A 51 -1.34 7.30 -1.92
N PHE A 52 -1.26 7.20 -0.60
CA PHE A 52 -1.18 8.31 0.32
C PHE A 52 0.13 8.22 1.10
N SER A 53 0.91 9.29 1.04
CA SER A 53 2.15 9.47 1.77
C SER A 53 1.88 9.80 3.25
N MET A 54 2.89 9.63 4.11
CA MET A 54 2.80 10.12 5.50
C MET A 54 2.54 11.63 5.56
N HIS A 55 3.09 12.42 4.63
CA HIS A 55 2.81 13.85 4.55
C HIS A 55 1.32 14.15 4.33
N GLU A 56 0.62 13.34 3.52
CA GLU A 56 -0.82 13.49 3.32
C GLU A 56 -1.62 13.05 4.56
N VAL A 57 -1.13 12.03 5.27
CA VAL A 57 -1.72 11.60 6.54
C VAL A 57 -1.60 12.71 7.59
N ASP A 58 -0.43 13.34 7.73
CA ASP A 58 -0.20 14.43 8.67
C ASP A 58 -1.02 15.68 8.31
N LYS A 59 -1.16 15.96 7.01
CA LYS A 59 -1.90 17.14 6.51
C LYS A 59 -3.41 17.01 6.65
N TRP A 60 -3.97 15.83 6.38
CA TRP A 60 -5.42 15.63 6.26
C TRP A 60 -6.03 14.79 7.38
N GLY A 61 -5.20 14.16 8.21
CA GLY A 61 -5.60 13.25 9.26
C GLY A 61 -5.93 11.85 8.73
N ILE A 62 -5.60 10.83 9.52
CA ILE A 62 -5.78 9.41 9.14
C ILE A 62 -7.24 9.05 8.83
N GLY A 63 -8.21 9.60 9.56
CA GLY A 63 -9.63 9.31 9.34
C GLY A 63 -10.10 9.66 7.93
N ARG A 64 -9.75 10.85 7.46
CA ARG A 64 -10.09 11.32 6.11
C ARG A 64 -9.39 10.51 5.02
N ILE A 65 -8.13 10.13 5.25
CA ILE A 65 -7.37 9.30 4.31
C ILE A 65 -8.02 7.92 4.18
N VAL A 66 -8.40 7.30 5.29
CA VAL A 66 -9.08 5.99 5.30
C VAL A 66 -10.44 6.07 4.62
N GLU A 67 -11.25 7.10 4.87
CA GLU A 67 -12.53 7.29 4.14
C GLU A 67 -12.31 7.41 2.64
N THR A 68 -11.36 8.25 2.22
CA THR A 68 -11.01 8.43 0.80
C THR A 68 -10.50 7.13 0.16
N ALA A 69 -9.73 6.33 0.91
CA ALA A 69 -9.23 5.04 0.46
C ALA A 69 -10.38 4.04 0.25
N LEU A 70 -11.31 3.96 1.21
CA LEU A 70 -12.49 3.08 1.13
C LEU A 70 -13.39 3.46 -0.04
N ASP A 71 -13.65 4.75 -0.23
CA ASP A 71 -14.47 5.24 -1.35
C ASP A 71 -13.81 4.95 -2.70
N HIS A 72 -12.48 4.87 -2.76
CA HIS A 72 -11.75 4.49 -3.97
C HIS A 72 -11.85 2.99 -4.28
N VAL A 73 -11.52 2.12 -3.31
CA VAL A 73 -11.42 0.66 -3.56
C VAL A 73 -12.77 -0.07 -3.46
N ASN A 74 -13.74 0.53 -2.78
CA ASN A 74 -15.04 -0.04 -2.53
C ASN A 74 -16.15 1.05 -2.47
N PRO A 75 -16.44 1.74 -3.59
CA PRO A 75 -17.39 2.86 -3.60
C PRO A 75 -18.79 2.51 -3.10
N LYS A 76 -19.21 1.25 -3.26
CA LYS A 76 -20.52 0.74 -2.83
C LYS A 76 -20.53 0.16 -1.41
N ARG A 77 -19.35 0.01 -0.79
CA ARG A 77 -19.15 -0.55 0.56
C ARG A 77 -19.78 -1.93 0.77
N ASP A 78 -19.87 -2.72 -0.30
CA ASP A 78 -20.50 -4.04 -0.33
C ASP A 78 -19.49 -5.19 -0.49
N LEU A 79 -18.22 -4.87 -0.74
CA LEU A 79 -17.13 -5.84 -0.89
C LEU A 79 -16.33 -6.04 0.42
N PRO A 80 -15.76 -7.23 0.65
CA PRO A 80 -14.83 -7.44 1.75
C PRO A 80 -13.55 -6.61 1.59
N ILE A 81 -13.00 -6.16 2.71
CA ILE A 81 -11.75 -5.41 2.78
C ILE A 81 -10.66 -6.29 3.37
N HIS A 82 -9.51 -6.31 2.73
CA HIS A 82 -8.29 -6.91 3.26
C HIS A 82 -7.33 -5.79 3.68
N LEU A 83 -6.99 -5.74 4.97
CA LEU A 83 -6.00 -4.82 5.51
C LEU A 83 -4.68 -5.57 5.72
N SER A 84 -3.68 -5.24 4.91
CA SER A 84 -2.29 -5.62 5.20
C SER A 84 -1.67 -4.47 5.97
N PHE A 85 -1.37 -4.68 7.24
CA PHE A 85 -0.78 -3.67 8.11
C PHE A 85 0.65 -4.07 8.46
N ASP A 86 1.60 -3.22 8.08
CA ASP A 86 2.98 -3.37 8.53
C ASP A 86 3.18 -2.59 9.83
N VAL A 87 3.78 -3.23 10.82
CA VAL A 87 3.95 -2.66 12.17
C VAL A 87 4.97 -1.53 12.17
N ASP A 88 5.84 -1.47 11.16
CA ASP A 88 6.77 -0.36 10.92
C ASP A 88 6.10 0.96 10.52
N ALA A 89 4.80 0.93 10.19
CA ALA A 89 4.01 2.13 9.94
C ALA A 89 3.69 2.90 11.24
N LEU A 90 3.79 2.23 12.40
CA LEU A 90 3.68 2.87 13.71
C LEU A 90 5.01 3.55 14.06
N ASP A 91 4.91 4.68 14.75
CA ASP A 91 6.10 5.37 15.24
C ASP A 91 6.96 4.41 16.11
N PRO A 92 8.30 4.43 15.99
CA PRO A 92 9.19 3.57 16.78
C PRO A 92 8.97 3.71 18.30
N THR A 93 8.44 4.84 18.77
CA THR A 93 8.08 5.07 20.18
C THR A 93 6.87 4.25 20.65
N VAL A 94 6.03 3.77 19.72
CA VAL A 94 4.84 2.95 19.99
C VAL A 94 5.12 1.45 19.70
N ALA A 95 6.05 1.13 18.80
CA ALA A 95 6.44 -0.24 18.46
C ALA A 95 7.98 -0.41 18.39
N PRO A 96 8.68 -0.62 19.52
CA PRO A 96 10.15 -0.65 19.60
C PRO A 96 10.81 -1.93 19.05
N SER A 97 10.16 -2.68 18.16
CA SER A 97 10.65 -4.01 17.72
C SER A 97 10.39 -4.30 16.24
N THR A 98 10.91 -3.46 15.33
CA THR A 98 10.91 -3.73 13.88
C THR A 98 12.32 -3.60 13.30
N GLY A 99 12.64 -4.42 12.29
CA GLY A 99 13.99 -4.62 11.75
C GLY A 99 14.50 -3.53 10.80
N THR A 100 13.72 -2.48 10.52
CA THR A 100 14.15 -1.35 9.68
C THR A 100 13.42 -0.07 10.12
N PRO A 101 13.89 0.60 11.18
CA PRO A 101 13.25 1.82 11.67
C PRO A 101 13.47 2.97 10.67
N ALA A 102 12.39 3.52 10.12
CA ALA A 102 12.41 4.79 9.42
C ALA A 102 12.16 5.92 10.45
N SER A 103 13.21 6.66 10.80
CA SER A 103 13.12 7.81 11.72
C SER A 103 12.16 8.87 11.18
N GLY A 104 11.22 9.32 12.02
CA GLY A 104 10.45 10.52 11.78
C GLY A 104 11.28 11.77 12.06
N MET A 105 11.16 12.78 11.19
CA MET A 105 11.40 14.18 11.53
C MET A 105 10.23 15.00 11.02
#